data_AF-A0A564YYZ3-F1
#
_entry.id   AF-A0A564YYZ3-F1
#
_cell.length_a   1.000
_cell.length_b   1.000
_cell.length_c   1.000
_cell.angle_alpha   90.00
_cell.angle_beta   90.00
_cell.angle_gamma   90.00
#
_symmetry.space_group_name_H-M   'P 1'
#
loop_
_entity.id
_entity.type
_entity.pdbx_description
1 polymer ?
#
loop_
_entity_poly.entity_id
_entity_poly.type
_entity_poly.pdbx_seq_one_letter_code
_entity_poly.pdbx_strand_id
1 'polypeptide(L)'
;MTLRLSAFESGNRAITFVGFNQDCSCFAVGTQNGFRIYNSDPLKLIRRWDFDMSEGMGVGFVEMLFRTNYLGILGGGRHPLIPSNTACVWDGINQRFILELAYAGNVRAVKLRKDR
;
A
#
# COMPACT_ATOMS: atom_id res chain seq x y z
N MET A 1 -4.59 11.97 -5.42
CA MET A 1 -3.74 11.80 -6.62
C MET A 1 -2.81 10.60 -6.41
N THR A 2 -2.63 9.72 -7.40
CA THR A 2 -1.79 8.51 -7.27
C THR A 2 -0.90 8.30 -8.49
N LEU A 3 0.30 7.78 -8.28
CA LEU A 3 1.27 7.40 -9.31
C LEU A 3 1.75 5.97 -9.05
N ARG A 4 1.65 5.11 -10.07
CA ARG A 4 2.30 3.79 -10.07
C ARG A 4 3.61 3.90 -10.84
N LEU A 5 4.67 3.32 -10.29
CA LEU A 5 5.98 3.29 -10.91
C LEU A 5 6.23 1.89 -11.43
N SER A 6 6.76 1.78 -12.65
CA SER A 6 7.39 0.54 -13.10
C SER A 6 8.58 0.26 -12.20
N ALA A 7 8.73 -0.99 -11.76
CA ALA A 7 9.88 -1.40 -10.96
C ALA A 7 11.17 -1.19 -11.77
N PHE A 8 11.88 -0.09 -11.53
CA PHE A 8 13.25 0.08 -12.03
C PHE A 8 14.19 -0.88 -11.31
N GLU A 9 15.29 -1.26 -11.97
CA GLU A 9 16.16 -2.37 -11.55
C GLU A 9 16.93 -2.19 -10.22
N SER A 10 16.78 -1.06 -9.53
CA SER A 10 17.63 -0.69 -8.40
C SER A 10 17.05 -1.07 -7.02
N GLY A 11 17.42 -2.27 -6.54
CA GLY A 11 17.45 -2.65 -5.12
C GLY A 11 16.12 -2.97 -4.41
N ASN A 12 16.20 -3.71 -3.30
CA ASN A 12 15.06 -4.16 -2.48
C ASN A 12 14.21 -3.04 -1.84
N ARG A 13 14.55 -1.77 -2.05
CA ARG A 13 13.80 -0.60 -1.55
C ARG A 13 13.21 0.25 -2.67
N ALA A 14 13.22 -0.22 -3.91
CA ALA A 14 12.63 0.50 -5.03
C ALA A 14 11.16 0.83 -4.75
N ILE A 15 10.75 2.04 -5.10
CA ILE A 15 9.39 2.53 -4.98
C ILE A 15 8.55 1.96 -6.12
N THR A 16 7.38 1.45 -5.79
CA THR A 16 6.41 0.86 -6.73
C THR A 16 5.15 1.73 -6.86
N PHE A 17 4.86 2.53 -5.85
CA PHE A 17 3.64 3.34 -5.76
C PHE A 17 3.83 4.58 -4.90
N VAL A 18 3.16 5.67 -5.25
CA VAL A 18 2.97 6.84 -4.41
C VAL A 18 1.52 7.31 -4.52
N GLY A 19 0.88 7.67 -3.41
CA GLY A 19 -0.50 8.18 -3.45
C GLY A 19 -0.88 9.00 -2.24
N PHE A 20 -1.51 10.15 -2.47
CA PHE A 20 -2.08 10.97 -1.40
C PHE A 20 -3.35 10.31 -0.83
N ASN A 21 -3.57 10.52 0.47
CA ASN A 21 -4.88 10.31 1.07
C ASN A 21 -5.89 11.36 0.56
N GLN A 22 -7.15 11.23 0.97
CA GLN A 22 -8.30 11.96 0.43
C GLN A 22 -8.18 13.48 0.62
N ASP A 23 -7.57 13.94 1.71
CA ASP A 23 -7.39 15.37 2.04
C ASP A 23 -5.99 15.90 1.71
N CYS A 24 -5.17 15.09 1.01
CA CYS A 24 -3.77 15.38 0.65
C CYS A 24 -2.84 15.71 1.83
N SER A 25 -3.29 15.50 3.07
CA SER A 25 -2.51 15.79 4.27
C SER A 25 -1.44 14.72 4.55
N CYS A 26 -1.60 13.52 3.99
CA CYS A 26 -0.62 12.43 4.03
C CYS A 26 -0.46 11.80 2.64
N PHE A 27 0.64 11.08 2.44
CA PHE A 27 0.80 10.20 1.28
C PHE A 27 1.44 8.86 1.67
N ALA A 28 1.01 7.83 0.96
CA ALA A 28 1.54 6.48 1.06
C ALA A 28 2.56 6.21 -0.05
N VAL A 29 3.54 5.38 0.25
CA VAL A 29 4.58 4.92 -0.66
C VAL A 29 4.65 3.39 -0.57
N GLY A 30 4.37 2.69 -1.66
CA GLY A 30 4.61 1.25 -1.77
C GLY A 30 6.05 0.99 -2.22
N THR A 31 6.66 -0.10 -1.73
CA THR A 31 8.00 -0.53 -2.09
C THR A 31 8.08 -2.03 -2.37
N GLN A 32 9.23 -2.48 -2.89
CA GLN A 32 9.54 -3.90 -3.09
C GLN A 32 9.52 -4.74 -1.81
N ASN A 33 9.57 -4.10 -0.64
CA ASN A 33 9.63 -4.77 0.65
C ASN A 33 8.56 -4.33 1.66
N GLY A 34 7.55 -3.57 1.24
CA GLY A 34 6.46 -3.14 2.10
C GLY A 34 5.93 -1.76 1.74
N PHE A 35 5.61 -0.94 2.73
CA PHE A 35 5.08 0.39 2.51
C PHE A 35 5.42 1.39 3.62
N ARG A 36 5.28 2.67 3.29
CA ARG A 36 5.56 3.81 4.19
C ARG A 36 4.43 4.83 4.08
N ILE A 37 4.11 5.48 5.19
CA ILE A 37 3.15 6.58 5.26
C ILE A 37 3.87 7.83 5.75
N TYR A 38 3.69 8.92 5.03
CA TYR A 38 4.28 10.22 5.33
C TYR A 38 3.21 11.27 5.56
N ASN A 39 3.51 12.22 6.44
CA ASN A 39 2.83 13.52 6.49
C ASN A 39 3.31 14.35 5.29
N SER A 40 2.40 15.07 4.64
CA SER A 40 2.75 15.94 3.52
C SER A 40 3.48 17.20 3.99
N ASP A 41 3.00 17.83 5.07
CA ASP A 41 3.57 19.07 5.60
C ASP A 41 3.47 19.15 7.15
N PRO A 42 4.60 19.28 7.88
CA PRO A 42 5.96 19.10 7.37
C PRO A 42 6.18 17.65 6.91
N LEU A 43 7.07 17.46 5.94
CA LEU A 43 7.42 16.13 5.42
C LEU A 43 8.01 15.26 6.54
N LYS A 44 7.26 14.26 6.99
CA LYS A 44 7.67 13.38 8.09
C LYS A 44 7.19 11.96 7.89
N LEU A 45 8.08 10.97 8.08
CA LEU A 45 7.69 9.57 8.13
C LEU A 45 6.83 9.32 9.38
N ILE A 46 5.59 8.85 9.18
CA ILE A 46 4.66 8.51 10.28
C ILE A 46 4.75 7.02 10.58
N ARG A 47 4.73 6.19 9.54
CA ARG A 47 4.74 4.73 9.66
C ARG A 47 5.59 4.08 8.58
N ARG A 48 6.19 2.94 8.92
CA ARG A 48 6.87 2.03 8.00
C ARG A 48 6.51 0.61 8.40
N TRP A 49 6.14 -0.19 7.40
CA TRP A 49 6.01 -1.63 7.53
C TRP A 49 6.80 -2.29 6.42
N ASP A 50 7.74 -3.14 6.83
CA ASP A 50 8.47 -4.03 5.93
C ASP A 50 7.97 -5.45 6.19
N PHE A 51 7.86 -6.26 5.14
CA PHE A 51 7.41 -7.65 5.21
C PHE A 51 8.57 -8.63 4.95
N ASP A 52 8.43 -9.85 5.44
CA ASP A 52 9.44 -10.89 5.30
C ASP A 52 9.29 -11.68 3.99
N MET A 53 10.42 -12.18 3.47
CA MET A 53 10.46 -12.82 2.15
C MET A 53 9.64 -14.11 2.06
N SER A 54 9.43 -14.81 3.18
CA SER A 54 8.67 -16.06 3.22
C SER A 54 7.23 -15.92 2.76
N GLU A 55 6.63 -14.73 2.89
CA GLU A 55 5.23 -14.46 2.54
C GLU A 55 5.08 -13.57 1.29
N GLY A 56 6.19 -13.20 0.66
CA GLY A 56 6.23 -12.09 -0.30
C GLY A 56 6.31 -10.74 0.40
N MET A 57 6.86 -9.72 -0.27
CA MET A 57 7.21 -8.46 0.40
C MET A 57 6.70 -7.21 -0.32
N GLY A 58 6.44 -7.33 -1.62
CA GLY A 58 6.20 -6.21 -2.49
C GLY A 58 4.76 -5.71 -2.44
N VAL A 59 4.61 -4.40 -2.26
CA VAL A 59 3.33 -3.71 -2.24
C VAL A 59 3.24 -2.83 -3.48
N GLY A 60 2.20 -2.98 -4.28
CA GLY A 60 2.02 -2.25 -5.54
C GLY A 60 1.03 -1.10 -5.49
N PHE A 61 0.25 -1.01 -4.40
CA PHE A 61 -0.75 0.04 -4.21
C PHE A 61 -1.11 0.14 -2.73
N VAL A 62 -1.26 1.37 -2.23
CA VAL A 62 -1.71 1.64 -0.86
C VAL A 62 -2.73 2.77 -0.89
N GLU A 63 -3.97 2.48 -0.52
CA GLU A 63 -5.01 3.48 -0.30
C GLU A 63 -5.15 3.74 1.20
N MET A 64 -4.98 4.98 1.62
CA MET A 64 -5.27 5.40 2.98
C MET A 64 -6.76 5.69 3.12
N LEU A 65 -7.36 5.38 4.28
CA LEU A 65 -8.64 5.95 4.67
C LEU A 65 -8.41 7.15 5.60
N PHE A 66 -8.36 8.35 5.00
CA PHE A 66 -7.96 9.59 5.66
C PHE A 66 -6.67 9.41 6.49
N ARG A 67 -6.71 9.65 7.80
CA ARG A 67 -5.63 9.39 8.76
C ARG A 67 -5.96 8.26 9.74
N THR A 68 -6.82 7.33 9.33
CA THR A 68 -7.09 6.12 10.13
C THR A 68 -5.96 5.09 9.96
N ASN A 69 -6.03 4.01 10.73
CA ASN A 69 -5.09 2.89 10.60
C ASN A 69 -5.53 1.83 9.58
N TYR A 70 -6.66 2.03 8.88
CA TYR A 70 -7.10 1.11 7.83
C TYR A 70 -6.52 1.51 6.48
N LEU A 71 -5.91 0.53 5.81
CA LEU A 71 -5.27 0.71 4.51
C LEU A 71 -5.80 -0.33 3.53
N GLY A 72 -6.12 0.10 2.31
CA GLY A 72 -6.38 -0.79 1.19
C GLY A 72 -5.06 -1.13 0.52
N ILE A 73 -4.72 -2.41 0.39
CA ILE A 73 -3.42 -2.85 -0.12
C ILE A 73 -3.61 -3.78 -1.33
N LEU A 74 -2.79 -3.57 -2.36
CA LEU A 74 -2.58 -4.53 -3.44
C LEU A 74 -1.11 -4.93 -3.50
N GLY A 75 -0.86 -6.19 -3.84
CA GLY A 75 0.50 -6.68 -4.09
C GLY A 75 1.11 -6.04 -5.35
N GLY A 76 2.44 -6.04 -5.41
CA GLY A 76 3.18 -5.59 -6.58
C GLY A 76 4.68 -5.79 -6.39
N GLY A 77 5.48 -5.22 -7.30
CA GLY A 77 6.92 -5.46 -7.28
C GLY A 77 7.28 -6.87 -7.76
N ARG A 78 8.50 -7.32 -7.44
CA ARG A 78 9.08 -8.59 -7.91
C ARG A 78 8.54 -9.80 -7.13
N HIS A 79 8.38 -9.63 -5.83
CA HIS A 79 7.87 -10.65 -4.92
C HIS A 79 6.62 -10.11 -4.23
N PRO A 80 5.47 -10.07 -4.93
CA PRO A 80 4.27 -9.44 -4.39
C PRO A 80 3.79 -10.14 -3.11
N LEU A 81 3.45 -9.33 -2.10
CA LEU A 81 2.88 -9.80 -0.83
C LEU A 81 1.48 -10.43 -1.01
N ILE A 82 0.71 -9.89 -1.96
CA ILE A 82 -0.68 -10.29 -2.21
C ILE A 82 -0.81 -10.67 -3.69
N PRO A 83 -1.54 -11.74 -4.05
CA PRO A 83 -1.83 -12.08 -5.43
C PRO A 83 -2.44 -10.90 -6.21
N SER A 84 -2.09 -10.77 -7.50
CA SER A 84 -2.49 -9.61 -8.30
C SER A 84 -4.01 -9.45 -8.51
N ASN A 85 -4.79 -10.51 -8.26
CA ASN A 85 -6.24 -10.55 -8.34
C ASN A 85 -6.94 -10.43 -6.97
N THR A 86 -6.19 -10.12 -5.91
CA THR A 86 -6.72 -10.00 -4.54
C THR A 86 -6.53 -8.59 -4.01
N ALA A 87 -7.59 -8.03 -3.43
CA ALA A 87 -7.56 -6.78 -2.70
C ALA A 87 -7.73 -7.01 -1.20
N CYS A 88 -6.87 -6.42 -0.38
CA CYS A 88 -6.92 -6.62 1.06
C CYS A 88 -7.12 -5.30 1.82
N VAL A 89 -7.75 -5.38 2.99
CA VAL A 89 -7.74 -4.31 4.00
C VAL A 89 -6.79 -4.71 5.11
N TRP A 90 -5.83 -3.84 5.39
CA TRP A 90 -4.86 -3.98 6.46
C TRP A 90 -5.24 -3.11 7.65
N ASP A 91 -5.21 -3.69 8.84
CA ASP A 91 -5.33 -2.99 10.11
C ASP A 91 -3.92 -2.65 10.63
N GLY A 92 -3.57 -1.37 10.57
CA GLY A 92 -2.27 -0.86 11.03
C GLY A 92 -2.08 -0.85 12.55
N ILE A 93 -3.12 -1.05 13.36
CA ILE A 93 -2.97 -1.23 14.81
C ILE A 93 -2.58 -2.68 15.10
N ASN A 94 -3.39 -3.61 14.60
CA ASN A 94 -3.21 -5.05 14.87
C ASN A 94 -2.21 -5.73 13.93
N GLN A 95 -1.72 -5.00 12.92
CA GLN A 95 -0.73 -5.45 11.94
C GLN A 95 -1.15 -6.75 11.24
N ARG A 96 -2.39 -6.77 10.73
CA ARG A 96 -2.94 -7.93 10.03
C ARG A 96 -3.90 -7.54 8.92
N PHE A 97 -4.07 -8.43 7.95
CA PHE A 97 -5.18 -8.36 7.02
C PHE A 97 -6.49 -8.73 7.71
N ILE A 98 -7.53 -7.93 7.50
CA ILE A 98 -8.85 -8.12 8.11
C ILE A 98 -9.96 -8.36 7.08
N LEU A 99 -9.66 -8.13 5.80
CA LEU A 99 -10.56 -8.43 4.69
C LEU A 99 -9.70 -8.77 3.47
N GLU A 100 -10.11 -9.81 2.75
CA GLU A 100 -9.53 -10.19 1.47
C GLU A 100 -10.65 -10.42 0.46
N LEU A 101 -10.52 -9.80 -0.70
CA LEU A 101 -11.48 -9.90 -1.80
C LEU A 101 -10.74 -10.41 -3.03
N ALA A 102 -11.02 -11.66 -3.41
CA ALA A 102 -10.46 -12.28 -4.61
C ALA A 102 -11.37 -12.06 -5.83
N TYR A 103 -10.76 -11.79 -6.98
CA TYR A 103 -11.45 -11.53 -8.24
C TYR A 103 -10.95 -12.45 -9.35
N ALA A 104 -11.72 -12.56 -10.44
CA ALA A 104 -11.33 -13.34 -11.61
C ALA A 104 -10.18 -12.72 -12.42
N GLY A 105 -9.92 -11.42 -12.23
CA GLY A 105 -8.87 -10.68 -12.94
C GLY A 105 -8.07 -9.77 -12.02
N ASN A 106 -7.02 -9.17 -12.57
CA ASN A 106 -6.10 -8.35 -11.79
C ASN A 106 -6.80 -7.09 -11.24
N VAL A 107 -6.65 -6.86 -9.94
CA VAL A 107 -7.17 -5.65 -9.30
C VAL A 107 -6.22 -4.49 -9.56
N ARG A 108 -6.76 -3.38 -10.07
CA ARG A 108 -5.97 -2.21 -10.48
C ARG A 108 -5.99 -1.07 -9.49
N ALA A 109 -6.96 -1.01 -8.59
CA ALA A 109 -7.02 -0.01 -7.53
C ALA A 109 -7.96 -0.47 -6.41
N VAL A 110 -7.73 0.05 -5.21
CA VAL A 110 -8.65 -0.01 -4.08
C VAL A 110 -8.97 1.43 -3.70
N LYS A 111 -10.24 1.73 -3.40
CA LYS A 111 -10.66 3.06 -2.93
C LYS A 111 -11.48 2.90 -1.66
N LEU A 112 -11.14 3.70 -0.65
CA LEU A 112 -11.79 3.67 0.66
C LEU A 112 -12.49 5.02 0.91
N ARG A 113 -13.69 4.94 1.48
CA ARG A 113 -14.45 6.09 1.97
C ARG A 113 -15.04 5.76 3.34
N LYS A 114 -15.39 6.78 4.10
CA LYS A 114 -16.26 6.63 5.28
C LYS A 114 -17.69 6.81 4.79
N ASP A 115 -18.52 5.78 4.94
CA ASP A 115 -19.96 5.96 4.78
C ASP A 115 -20.50 6.76 5.98
N ARG A 116 -21.59 7.51 5.73
CA ARG A 116 -22.34 8.23 6.76
C ARG A 116 -23.42 7.34 7.34
#